data_AF-A0A076H3Z4-F1
#
_entry.id   AF-A0A076H3Z4-F1
#
_cell.length_a   1.000
_cell.length_b   1.000
_cell.length_c   1.000
_cell.angle_alpha   90.00
_cell.angle_beta   90.00
_cell.angle_gamma   90.00
#
_symmetry.space_group_name_H-M   'P 1'
#
loop_
_entity.id
_entity.type
_entity.pdbx_description
1 polymer ?
#
loop_
_entity_poly.entity_id
_entity_poly.type
_entity_poly.pdbx_seq_one_letter_code
_entity_poly.pdbx_strand_id
1 'polypeptide(L)' 'MSARRPYTVRFRTPDNNTLENCFYATDAFQARLLAMEFNRYIKDHPNRIDKIFSAAQR' A
#
# COMPACT_ATOMS: atom_id res chain seq x y z
N MET A 1 7.97 11.39 -18.65
CA MET A 1 7.49 11.55 -17.26
C MET A 1 6.77 10.28 -16.87
N SER A 2 7.22 9.55 -15.84
CA SER A 2 6.53 8.33 -15.40
C SER A 2 5.16 8.69 -14.84
N ALA A 3 4.10 8.22 -15.49
CA ALA A 3 2.73 8.49 -15.06
C ALA A 3 2.49 7.81 -13.70
N ARG A 4 2.20 8.61 -12.67
CA ARG A 4 1.81 8.07 -11.36
C ARG A 4 0.38 7.58 -11.44
N ARG A 5 0.16 6.33 -11.06
CA ARG A 5 -1.15 5.70 -10.99
C ARG A 5 -1.60 5.56 -9.54
N PRO A 6 -2.91 5.59 -9.27
CA PRO A 6 -3.42 5.29 -7.96
C PRO A 6 -3.26 3.79 -7.66
N TYR A 7 -2.54 3.50 -6.57
CA TYR A 7 -2.37 2.17 -6.00
C TYR A 7 -3.04 2.11 -4.63
N THR A 8 -3.86 1.08 -4.42
CA THR A 8 -4.46 0.77 -3.13
C THR A 8 -3.62 -0.32 -2.47
N VAL A 9 -3.16 -0.04 -1.25
CA VAL A 9 -2.42 -0.96 -0.39
C VAL A 9 -3.36 -1.42 0.72
N ARG A 10 -3.74 -2.69 0.68
CA ARG A 10 -4.55 -3.35 1.71
C ARG A 10 -3.65 -4.04 2.71
N PHE A 11 -3.82 -3.73 3.99
CA PHE A 11 -3.03 -4.32 5.07
C PHE A 11 -3.91 -4.61 6.29
N ARG A 12 -3.47 -5.57 7.12
CA ARG A 12 -4.13 -5.87 8.39
C ARG A 12 -3.46 -5.10 9.52
N THR A 13 -4.27 -4.59 10.43
CA THR A 13 -3.86 -3.91 11.66
C THR A 13 -3.68 -4.92 12.79
N PRO A 14 -3.04 -4.54 13.92
CA PRO A 14 -2.91 -5.44 15.05
C PRO A 14 -4.27 -5.79 15.68
N ASP A 15 -5.27 -4.93 15.54
CA ASP A 15 -6.66 -5.17 15.94
C ASP A 15 -7.42 -6.13 14.99
N ASN A 16 -6.70 -6.78 14.07
CA ASN A 16 -7.24 -7.66 13.05
C ASN A 16 -8.22 -6.98 12.07
N ASN A 17 -8.29 -5.66 12.07
CA ASN A 17 -9.04 -4.88 11.08
C ASN A 17 -8.27 -4.80 9.76
N THR A 18 -9.00 -4.81 8.65
CA THR A 18 -8.43 -4.60 7.32
C THR A 18 -8.55 -3.14 6.95
N LEU A 19 -7.43 -2.49 6.66
CA LEU A 19 -7.38 -1.10 6.20
C LEU A 19 -6.82 -1.02 4.79
N GLU A 20 -7.23 0.01 4.08
CA GLU A 20 -6.82 0.30 2.71
C GLU A 20 -6.31 1.74 2.63
N ASN A 21 -5.08 1.91 2.12
CA ASN A 21 -4.51 3.23 1.87
C ASN A 21 -4.24 3.40 0.38
N CYS A 22 -4.58 4.57 -0.16
CA CYS A 22 -4.35 4.91 -1.56
C CYS A 22 -3.12 5.81 -1.71
N PHE A 23 -2.19 5.41 -2.58
CA PHE A 23 -0.97 6.15 -2.87
C PHE A 23 -0.81 6.33 -4.38
N TYR A 24 -0.32 7.49 -4.79
CA TYR A 24 0.08 7.73 -6.18
C TYR A 24 1.53 7.30 -6.37
N ALA A 25 1.73 6.25 -7.15
CA ALA A 25 3.05 5.67 -7.40
C ALA A 25 3.21 5.28 -8.88
N THR A 26 4.44 5.14 -9.35
CA THR A 26 4.71 4.62 -10.69
C THR A 26 4.46 3.12 -10.75
N ASP A 27 4.77 2.41 -9.66
CA ASP A 27 4.75 0.95 -9.58
C ASP A 27 4.28 0.48 -8.19
N ALA A 28 3.84 -0.78 -8.10
CA ALA A 28 3.40 -1.39 -6.85
C ALA A 28 4.50 -1.40 -5.76
N PHE A 29 5.78 -1.48 -6.16
CA PHE A 29 6.90 -1.42 -5.23
C PHE A 29 7.04 -0.04 -4.59
N GLN A 30 6.90 1.04 -5.38
CA GLN A 30 6.93 2.39 -4.82
C GLN A 30 5.71 2.65 -3.92
N ALA A 31 4.53 2.14 -4.28
CA ALA A 31 3.35 2.21 -3.42
C ALA A 31 3.58 1.50 -2.07
N ARG A 32 4.29 0.37 -2.06
CA ARG A 32 4.69 -0.35 -0.84
C ARG A 32 5.60 0.50 0.05
N LEU A 33 6.63 1.11 -0.52
CA LEU A 33 7.55 1.97 0.21
C LEU A 33 6.82 3.16 0.84
N LEU A 34 5.95 3.83 0.07
CA LEU A 34 5.11 4.91 0.58
C LEU A 34 4.21 4.45 1.73
N ALA A 35 3.61 3.26 1.63
CA ALA A 35 2.79 2.72 2.70
C ALA A 35 3.59 2.43 3.98
N MET A 36 4.83 1.96 3.85
CA MET A 36 5.75 1.76 4.99
C MET A 36 6.22 3.08 5.58
N GLU A 37 6.47 4.09 4.76
CA GLU A 37 6.88 5.40 5.23
C GLU A 37 5.74 6.12 5.96
N PHE A 38 4.52 6.01 5.43
CA PHE A 38 3.32 6.60 6.02
C PHE A 38 2.84 5.87 7.28
N ASN A 39 2.97 4.54 7.32
CA ASN A 39 2.48 3.74 8.43
C ASN A 39 3.62 2.93 9.09
N ARG A 40 4.04 3.38 10.28
CA ARG A 40 5.05 2.69 11.10
C ARG A 40 4.71 1.22 11.35
N TYR A 41 3.42 0.89 11.53
CA TYR A 41 3.01 -0.49 11.73
C TYR A 41 3.36 -1.39 10.54
N ILE A 42 3.13 -0.91 9.32
CA ILE A 42 3.47 -1.64 8.09
C ILE A 42 4.99 -1.69 7.89
N LYS A 43 5.71 -0.64 8.32
CA LYS A 43 7.18 -0.61 8.31
C LYS A 43 7.78 -1.70 9.19
N ASP A 44 7.26 -1.84 10.42
CA ASP A 44 7.71 -2.85 11.37
C ASP A 44 7.20 -4.26 11.00
N HIS A 45 6.04 -4.34 10.33
CA HIS A 45 5.42 -5.59 9.90
C HIS A 45 5.10 -5.61 8.40
N PRO A 46 6.12 -5.70 7.52
CA PRO A 46 5.92 -5.67 6.07
C PRO A 46 5.10 -6.84 5.53
N ASN A 47 5.01 -7.94 6.29
CA ASN A 47 4.23 -9.15 5.96
C ASN A 47 2.72 -8.98 6.22
N ARG A 48 2.29 -7.88 6.84
CA ARG A 48 0.87 -7.58 7.07
C ARG A 48 0.18 -6.94 5.88
N ILE A 49 0.93 -6.59 4.83
CA ILE A 49 0.39 -6.15 3.56
C ILE A 49 -0.20 -7.37 2.86
N ASP A 50 -1.51 -7.33 2.65
CA ASP A 50 -2.28 -8.43 2.09
C ASP A 50 -2.29 -8.34 0.56
N LYS A 51 -2.53 -7.14 0.02
CA LYS A 51 -2.55 -6.90 -1.43
C LYS A 51 -2.19 -5.46 -1.78
N ILE A 52 -1.53 -5.29 -2.92
CA ILE A 52 -1.33 -3.98 -3.56
C ILE A 52 -1.92 -4.09 -4.96
N PHE A 53 -2.88 -3.24 -5.30
CA PHE A 53 -3.50 -3.25 -6.62
C PHE A 53 -3.68 -1.82 -7.13
N SER A 54 -3.57 -1.63 -8.44
CA SER A 54 -3.85 -0.33 -9.05
C SER A 54 -5.35 -0.19 -9.32
N ALA A 55 -5.89 1.03 -9.25
CA ALA A 55 -7.31 1.25 -9.57
C ALA A 55 -7.67 0.88 -11.02
N ALA A 56 -6.68 0.70 -11.89
CA ALA A 56 -6.86 0.24 -13.26
C ALA A 56 -7.18 -1.26 -13.39
N GLN A 57 -7.11 -2.04 -12.31
CA GLN A 57 -7.34 -3.50 -12.30
C GLN A 57 -8.62 -3.90 -11.53
N ARG A 58 -9.58 -2.98 -11.39
CA ARG A 58 -10.83 -3.25 -10.67
C ARG A 58 -11.92 -3.79 -11.57
#